data_AF-A0A3M0Y3L3-F1
#
_entry.id   AF-A0A3M0Y3L3-F1
#
_cell.length_a   1.000
_cell.length_b   1.000
_cell.length_c   1.000
_cell.angle_alpha   90.00
_cell.angle_beta   90.00
_cell.angle_gamma   90.00
#
_symmetry.space_group_name_H-M   'P 1'
#
loop_
_entity.id
_entity.type
_entity.pdbx_description
1 polymer ?
#
loop_
_entity_poly.entity_id
_entity_poly.type
_entity_poly.pdbx_seq_one_letter_code
_entity_poly.pdbx_strand_id
1 'polypeptide(L)'
;EQSRVIAAVINSLKTGEKAVHLVEGGPGSGKTYLALLLLTSVASQHQMKTHKNLVALGLRNNRLLNTVRKVLDEAHIGLSGAVKFFSAYGHGLADAATEDFELVIYDEAQRMAPDQIANAMRRGRVVVFLYDEGQRLNTDEGGTREAFLQHARKLGKPVHTHWLSGAYRVLGGARYHQFVEQLLHDPCAMNNGGELPHYEFRVFSDIEEMIHALRAKGAEGHHVALVAAFTESPGDRKNKLARSKWNLRIGYPLPSGFDHYRDKDLKIYWLMDEKRQYPAFWYQKASNDLTHCASIYGCQGFEADYVGVIWGRDFVWRNGQWTLGPNCEDTIGRPSLKDLF
;
A
#
# COMPACT_ATOMS: atom_id res chain seq x y z
N GLU A 1 -6.33 -18.26 -11.05
CA GLU A 1 -6.76 -17.01 -11.73
C GLU A 1 -5.57 -16.24 -12.30
N GLN A 2 -4.60 -15.87 -11.47
CA GLN A 2 -3.40 -15.12 -11.88
C GLN A 2 -2.69 -15.70 -13.13
N SER A 3 -2.49 -17.01 -13.20
CA SER A 3 -1.87 -17.65 -14.39
C SER A 3 -2.66 -17.43 -15.68
N ARG A 4 -4.00 -17.34 -15.62
CA ARG A 4 -4.84 -17.03 -16.79
C ARG A 4 -4.64 -15.59 -17.24
N VAL A 5 -4.55 -14.66 -16.29
CA VAL A 5 -4.28 -13.24 -16.58
C VAL A 5 -2.90 -13.08 -17.22
N ILE A 6 -1.87 -13.72 -16.65
CA ILE A 6 -0.51 -13.71 -17.22
C ILE A 6 -0.52 -14.27 -18.64
N ALA A 7 -1.14 -15.44 -18.86
CA ALA A 7 -1.22 -16.05 -20.17
C ALA A 7 -1.92 -15.14 -21.19
N ALA A 8 -3.01 -14.48 -20.81
CA ALA A 8 -3.74 -13.55 -21.67
C ALA A 8 -2.88 -12.33 -22.05
N VAL A 9 -2.21 -11.69 -21.08
CA VAL A 9 -1.33 -10.54 -21.32
C VAL A 9 -0.16 -10.92 -22.22
N ILE A 10 0.50 -12.05 -21.93
CA ILE A 10 1.60 -12.56 -22.77
C ILE A 10 1.11 -12.89 -24.19
N ASN A 11 -0.11 -13.41 -24.34
CA ASN A 11 -0.69 -13.66 -25.66
C ASN A 11 -0.86 -12.36 -26.46
N SER A 12 -1.45 -11.32 -25.88
CA SER A 12 -1.57 -10.00 -26.53
C SER A 12 -0.21 -9.39 -26.89
N LEU A 13 0.82 -9.63 -26.07
CA LEU A 13 2.20 -9.25 -26.43
C LEU A 13 2.72 -10.02 -27.65
N LYS A 14 2.52 -11.34 -27.70
CA LYS A 14 2.99 -12.20 -28.80
C LYS A 14 2.26 -11.94 -30.13
N THR A 15 0.97 -11.66 -30.10
CA THR A 15 0.15 -11.42 -31.31
C THR A 15 0.28 -10.01 -31.86
N GLY A 16 0.99 -9.10 -31.18
CA GLY A 16 1.09 -7.71 -31.59
C GLY A 16 -0.16 -6.87 -31.28
N GLU A 17 -1.12 -7.40 -30.51
CA GLU A 17 -2.36 -6.71 -30.16
C GLU A 17 -2.10 -5.43 -29.34
N LYS A 18 -2.88 -4.37 -29.61
CA LYS A 18 -2.89 -3.12 -28.85
C LYS A 18 -4.03 -3.12 -27.82
N ALA A 19 -3.89 -3.93 -26.77
CA ALA A 19 -4.98 -4.21 -25.83
C ALA A 19 -4.88 -3.50 -24.48
N VAL A 20 -6.02 -3.38 -23.81
CA VAL A 20 -6.13 -3.00 -22.40
C VAL A 20 -6.65 -4.20 -21.60
N HIS A 21 -5.95 -4.58 -20.54
CA HIS A 21 -6.39 -5.58 -19.58
C HIS A 21 -6.83 -4.88 -18.30
N LEU A 22 -8.09 -5.07 -17.91
CA LEU A 22 -8.63 -4.58 -16.65
C LEU A 22 -8.68 -5.76 -15.68
N VAL A 23 -7.97 -5.67 -14.57
CA VAL A 23 -7.90 -6.72 -13.56
C VAL A 23 -8.43 -6.16 -12.25
N GLU A 24 -9.63 -6.58 -11.91
CA GLU A 24 -10.30 -6.19 -10.67
C GLU A 24 -10.06 -7.24 -9.58
N GLY A 25 -9.83 -6.79 -8.34
CA GLY A 25 -9.73 -7.69 -7.21
C GLY A 25 -9.67 -6.95 -5.89
N GLY A 26 -10.24 -7.53 -4.84
CA GLY A 26 -10.31 -6.94 -3.51
C GLY A 26 -8.95 -6.76 -2.81
N PRO A 27 -8.93 -6.25 -1.56
CA PRO A 27 -7.75 -6.26 -0.71
C PRO A 27 -7.19 -7.70 -0.56
N GLY A 28 -5.87 -7.86 -0.67
CA GLY A 28 -5.22 -9.15 -0.47
C GLY A 28 -5.39 -10.18 -1.60
N SER A 29 -5.97 -9.80 -2.75
CA SER A 29 -6.12 -10.66 -3.93
C SER A 29 -4.83 -10.93 -4.72
N GLY A 30 -3.72 -10.32 -4.30
CA GLY A 30 -2.41 -10.50 -4.92
C GLY A 30 -2.20 -9.67 -6.19
N LYS A 31 -2.90 -8.55 -6.36
CA LYS A 31 -2.71 -7.59 -7.48
C LYS A 31 -1.25 -7.19 -7.64
N THR A 32 -0.63 -6.64 -6.61
CA THR A 32 0.79 -6.23 -6.63
C THR A 32 1.73 -7.41 -6.95
N TYR A 33 1.44 -8.60 -6.43
CA TYR A 33 2.21 -9.81 -6.74
C TYR A 33 2.09 -10.20 -8.23
N LEU A 34 0.87 -10.19 -8.78
CA LEU A 34 0.63 -10.38 -10.21
C LEU A 34 1.38 -9.33 -11.06
N ALA A 35 1.43 -8.07 -10.60
CA ALA A 35 2.19 -7.01 -11.25
C ALA A 35 3.68 -7.34 -11.36
N LEU A 36 4.28 -7.81 -10.25
CA LEU A 36 5.68 -8.23 -10.20
C LEU A 36 5.95 -9.49 -11.03
N LEU A 37 5.02 -10.46 -11.04
CA LEU A 37 5.11 -11.65 -11.89
C LEU A 37 5.07 -11.28 -13.37
N LEU A 38 4.18 -10.38 -13.79
CA LEU A 38 4.13 -9.90 -15.16
C LEU A 38 5.42 -9.16 -15.55
N LEU A 39 5.89 -8.26 -14.68
CA LEU A 39 7.13 -7.51 -14.87
C LEU A 39 8.32 -8.46 -15.10
N THR A 40 8.51 -9.42 -14.19
CA THR A 40 9.63 -10.37 -14.25
C THR A 40 9.51 -11.36 -15.41
N SER A 41 8.30 -11.86 -15.67
CA SER A 41 8.03 -12.77 -16.80
C SER A 41 8.36 -12.12 -18.14
N VAL A 42 8.02 -10.84 -18.32
CA VAL A 42 8.34 -10.10 -19.55
C VAL A 42 9.81 -9.70 -19.58
N ALA A 43 10.37 -9.20 -18.47
CA ALA A 43 11.77 -8.79 -18.41
C ALA A 43 12.75 -9.94 -18.70
N SER A 44 12.41 -11.17 -18.27
CA SER A 44 13.20 -12.38 -18.54
C SER A 44 13.21 -12.82 -20.01
N GLN A 45 12.26 -12.36 -20.82
CA GLN A 45 12.17 -12.67 -22.25
C GLN A 45 13.14 -11.76 -23.06
N HIS A 46 14.43 -11.94 -22.82
CA HIS A 46 15.56 -11.13 -23.32
C HIS A 46 15.79 -11.13 -24.85
N GLN A 47 14.88 -11.69 -25.66
CA GLN A 47 15.05 -11.78 -27.11
C GLN A 47 14.37 -10.65 -27.92
N MET A 48 13.65 -9.73 -27.26
CA MET A 48 13.08 -8.55 -27.94
C MET A 48 14.09 -7.40 -28.02
N LYS A 49 15.25 -7.63 -28.66
CA LYS A 49 16.23 -6.58 -28.98
C LYS A 49 15.83 -5.83 -30.27
N THR A 50 14.69 -5.16 -30.28
CA THR A 50 14.40 -4.14 -31.31
C THR A 50 13.46 -3.09 -30.73
N HIS A 51 14.01 -1.90 -30.45
CA HIS A 51 13.31 -0.62 -30.31
C HIS A 51 12.02 -0.58 -29.46
N LYS A 52 12.16 -0.49 -28.13
CA LYS A 52 11.32 0.27 -27.15
C LYS A 52 11.67 -0.18 -25.73
N ASN A 53 11.25 0.58 -24.72
CA ASN A 53 11.37 0.12 -23.34
C ASN A 53 10.44 -1.10 -23.16
N LEU A 54 10.96 -2.28 -22.81
CA LEU A 54 10.16 -3.52 -22.86
C LEU A 54 8.94 -3.49 -21.91
N VAL A 55 9.16 -3.12 -20.65
CA VAL A 55 8.10 -3.16 -19.63
C VAL A 55 8.28 -2.02 -18.63
N ALA A 56 7.16 -1.47 -18.16
CA ALA A 56 7.13 -0.59 -17.00
C ALA A 56 6.07 -1.04 -15.98
N LEU A 57 6.43 -0.95 -14.70
CA LEU A 57 5.52 -1.10 -13.57
C LEU A 57 5.32 0.25 -12.89
N GLY A 58 4.12 0.81 -13.02
CA GLY A 58 3.65 1.99 -12.33
C GLY A 58 3.18 1.64 -10.91
N LEU A 59 3.84 2.19 -9.89
CA LEU A 59 3.41 2.10 -8.49
C LEU A 59 3.04 3.48 -7.95
N ARG A 60 1.89 3.58 -7.25
CA ARG A 60 1.42 4.82 -6.63
C ARG A 60 2.06 5.09 -5.26
N ASN A 61 2.51 4.04 -4.56
CA ASN A 61 3.15 4.19 -3.25
C ASN A 61 4.68 4.29 -3.42
N ASN A 62 5.24 5.48 -3.20
CA ASN A 62 6.69 5.72 -3.26
C ASN A 62 7.51 4.83 -2.33
N ARG A 63 6.95 4.44 -1.19
CA ARG A 63 7.63 3.63 -0.16
C ARG A 63 7.79 2.19 -0.65
N LEU A 64 6.70 1.61 -1.17
CA LEU A 64 6.70 0.31 -1.82
C LEU A 64 7.62 0.34 -3.05
N LEU A 65 7.52 1.37 -3.88
CA LEU A 65 8.35 1.54 -5.07
C LEU A 65 9.85 1.52 -4.76
N ASN A 66 10.31 2.28 -3.76
CA ASN A 66 11.73 2.28 -3.41
C ASN A 66 12.20 0.94 -2.85
N THR A 67 11.34 0.23 -2.13
CA THR A 67 11.65 -1.09 -1.59
C THR A 67 11.72 -2.14 -2.68
N VAL A 68 10.73 -2.18 -3.58
CA VAL A 68 10.72 -3.05 -4.76
C VAL A 68 11.94 -2.78 -5.64
N ARG A 69 12.30 -1.52 -5.89
CA ARG A 69 13.51 -1.18 -6.66
C ARG A 69 14.77 -1.77 -6.04
N LYS A 70 14.91 -1.66 -4.72
CA LYS A 70 16.06 -2.25 -3.99
C LYS A 70 16.11 -3.77 -4.16
N VAL A 71 14.99 -4.46 -3.96
CA VAL A 71 14.90 -5.92 -4.15
C VAL A 71 15.27 -6.31 -5.58
N LEU A 72 14.74 -5.59 -6.58
CA LEU A 72 15.01 -5.87 -7.98
C LEU A 72 16.47 -5.59 -8.37
N ASP A 73 17.09 -4.53 -7.85
CA ASP A 73 18.51 -4.23 -8.11
C ASP A 73 19.45 -5.28 -7.50
N GLU A 74 19.10 -5.82 -6.33
CA GLU A 74 19.85 -6.92 -5.71
C GLU A 74 19.69 -8.23 -6.49
N ALA A 75 18.52 -8.48 -7.10
CA ALA A 75 18.28 -9.67 -7.91
C ALA A 75 18.88 -9.56 -9.32
N HIS A 76 18.65 -8.43 -10.01
CA HIS A 76 19.07 -8.19 -11.39
C HIS A 76 19.34 -6.70 -11.64
N ILE A 77 20.60 -6.37 -11.93
CA ILE A 77 21.05 -5.00 -12.20
C ILE A 77 20.21 -4.36 -13.32
N GLY A 78 19.64 -3.18 -13.03
CA GLY A 78 18.91 -2.36 -13.99
C GLY A 78 17.41 -2.64 -14.09
N LEU A 79 16.90 -3.72 -13.48
CA LEU A 79 15.47 -4.04 -13.49
C LEU A 79 14.64 -3.02 -12.68
N SER A 80 15.24 -2.36 -11.69
CA SER A 80 14.60 -1.26 -10.95
C SER A 80 14.17 -0.08 -11.83
N GLY A 81 14.83 0.13 -12.99
CA GLY A 81 14.49 1.17 -13.96
C GLY A 81 13.13 0.98 -14.62
N ALA A 82 12.62 -0.25 -14.65
CA ALA A 82 11.28 -0.57 -15.11
C ALA A 82 10.19 -0.13 -14.13
N VAL A 83 10.51 -0.04 -12.84
CA VAL A 83 9.57 0.41 -11.82
C VAL A 83 9.55 1.94 -11.79
N LYS A 84 8.38 2.54 -11.99
CA LYS A 84 8.19 3.98 -12.12
C LYS A 84 7.05 4.45 -11.23
N PHE A 85 7.17 5.67 -10.72
CA PHE A 85 6.09 6.32 -9.99
C PHE A 85 5.07 6.85 -10.99
N PHE A 86 3.79 6.78 -10.66
CA PHE A 86 2.76 7.58 -11.32
C PHE A 86 2.05 8.47 -10.31
N SER A 87 1.80 9.71 -10.72
CA SER A 87 1.16 10.70 -9.88
C SER A 87 -0.35 10.74 -10.14
N ALA A 88 -1.09 11.40 -9.25
CA ALA A 88 -2.44 11.87 -9.55
C ALA A 88 -2.43 13.26 -10.22
N TYR A 89 -1.30 13.97 -10.20
CA TYR A 89 -1.20 15.38 -10.61
C TYR A 89 0.18 15.67 -11.26
N GLY A 90 0.40 15.29 -12.52
CA GLY A 90 1.62 15.66 -13.24
C GLY A 90 2.92 14.96 -12.79
N HIS A 91 3.90 14.86 -13.69
CA HIS A 91 5.25 14.30 -13.45
C HIS A 91 5.35 12.81 -13.01
N GLY A 92 4.73 11.90 -13.76
CA GLY A 92 4.73 10.47 -13.54
C GLY A 92 4.56 9.65 -14.83
N LEU A 93 4.57 8.32 -14.70
CA LEU A 93 4.47 7.40 -15.84
C LEU A 93 3.22 7.65 -16.72
N ALA A 94 2.14 8.15 -16.14
CA ALA A 94 0.87 8.40 -16.82
C ALA A 94 0.76 9.77 -17.50
N ASP A 95 1.72 10.69 -17.34
CA ASP A 95 1.58 12.06 -17.86
C ASP A 95 2.03 12.25 -19.31
N ALA A 96 2.83 11.32 -19.84
CA ALA A 96 3.30 11.38 -21.22
C ALA A 96 2.33 10.61 -22.15
N ALA A 97 1.77 11.31 -23.14
CA ALA A 97 0.92 10.71 -24.17
C ALA A 97 1.74 10.05 -25.30
N THR A 98 2.77 9.27 -24.95
CA THR A 98 3.66 8.58 -25.90
C THR A 98 3.66 7.06 -25.67
N GLU A 99 3.64 6.30 -26.76
CA GLU A 99 3.71 4.82 -26.73
C GLU A 99 5.18 4.35 -26.67
N ASP A 100 5.77 4.39 -25.48
CA ASP A 100 7.21 4.07 -25.31
C ASP A 100 7.47 2.64 -24.84
N PHE A 101 6.43 1.88 -24.50
CA PHE A 101 6.55 0.54 -23.92
C PHE A 101 5.76 -0.55 -24.65
N GLU A 102 6.26 -1.78 -24.61
CA GLU A 102 5.49 -2.96 -25.05
C GLU A 102 4.41 -3.30 -24.03
N LEU A 103 4.77 -3.33 -22.74
CA LEU A 103 3.87 -3.56 -21.61
C LEU A 103 3.96 -2.43 -20.59
N VAL A 104 2.82 -1.90 -20.16
CA VAL A 104 2.74 -1.05 -18.96
C VAL A 104 1.72 -1.62 -17.98
N ILE A 105 2.14 -1.79 -16.73
CA ILE A 105 1.28 -2.27 -15.65
C ILE A 105 1.10 -1.13 -14.66
N TYR A 106 -0.13 -0.81 -14.31
CA TYR A 106 -0.44 0.16 -13.26
C TYR A 106 -1.11 -0.54 -12.09
N ASP A 107 -0.44 -0.52 -10.93
CA ASP A 107 -1.01 -1.00 -9.66
C ASP A 107 -1.70 0.14 -8.92
N GLU A 108 -2.77 -0.17 -8.19
CA GLU A 108 -3.64 0.84 -7.54
C GLU A 108 -4.22 1.85 -8.55
N ALA A 109 -4.61 1.37 -9.74
CA ALA A 109 -5.04 2.23 -10.85
C ALA A 109 -6.35 2.98 -10.55
N GLN A 110 -7.14 2.56 -9.56
CA GLN A 110 -8.30 3.32 -9.10
C GLN A 110 -7.92 4.73 -8.63
N ARG A 111 -6.68 4.92 -8.16
CA ARG A 111 -6.15 6.20 -7.64
C ARG A 111 -5.66 7.16 -8.75
N MET A 112 -5.88 6.82 -10.02
CA MET A 112 -5.58 7.72 -11.13
C MET A 112 -6.62 8.84 -11.22
N ALA A 113 -6.17 10.05 -11.56
CA ALA A 113 -7.08 11.11 -11.95
C ALA A 113 -7.74 10.79 -13.32
N PRO A 114 -8.98 11.25 -13.58
CA PRO A 114 -9.70 10.95 -14.82
C PRO A 114 -8.92 11.27 -16.11
N ASP A 115 -8.22 12.40 -16.14
CA ASP A 115 -7.43 12.87 -17.27
C ASP A 115 -6.19 12.00 -17.55
N GLN A 116 -5.66 11.33 -16.52
CA GLN A 116 -4.50 10.45 -16.61
C GLN A 116 -4.82 9.10 -17.25
N ILE A 117 -6.06 8.62 -17.17
CA ILE A 117 -6.45 7.30 -17.67
C ILE A 117 -6.17 7.17 -19.16
N ALA A 118 -6.54 8.19 -19.95
CA ALA A 118 -6.33 8.18 -21.40
C ALA A 118 -4.83 8.18 -21.76
N ASN A 119 -4.01 8.92 -21.02
CA ASN A 119 -2.57 8.99 -21.26
C ASN A 119 -1.87 7.68 -20.83
N ALA A 120 -2.25 7.12 -19.68
CA ALA A 120 -1.82 5.81 -19.22
C ALA A 120 -2.12 4.70 -20.24
N MET A 121 -3.31 4.73 -20.85
CA MET A 121 -3.67 3.78 -21.91
C MET A 121 -2.81 3.91 -23.18
N ARG A 122 -2.31 5.11 -23.50
CA ARG A 122 -1.43 5.32 -24.66
C ARG A 122 0.01 4.93 -24.38
N ARG A 123 0.39 4.76 -23.10
CA ARG A 123 1.77 4.57 -22.67
C ARG A 123 2.40 3.28 -23.17
N GLY A 124 1.59 2.23 -23.29
CA GLY A 124 1.99 0.91 -23.75
C GLY A 124 1.19 0.43 -24.95
N ARG A 125 1.80 -0.49 -25.71
CA ARG A 125 1.08 -1.28 -26.70
C ARG A 125 0.01 -2.13 -25.98
N VAL A 126 0.43 -2.90 -24.98
CA VAL A 126 -0.44 -3.60 -24.02
C VAL A 126 -0.40 -2.86 -22.68
N VAL A 127 -1.56 -2.57 -22.11
CA VAL A 127 -1.68 -1.87 -20.81
C VAL A 127 -2.51 -2.70 -19.85
N VAL A 128 -2.02 -2.88 -18.63
CA VAL A 128 -2.71 -3.61 -17.56
C VAL A 128 -3.05 -2.63 -16.45
N PHE A 129 -4.32 -2.51 -16.09
CA PHE A 129 -4.77 -1.78 -14.91
C PHE A 129 -5.19 -2.77 -13.84
N LEU A 130 -4.51 -2.75 -12.71
CA LEU A 130 -4.87 -3.50 -11.52
C LEU A 130 -5.58 -2.53 -10.57
N TYR A 131 -6.83 -2.81 -10.23
CA TYR A 131 -7.65 -1.85 -9.49
C TYR A 131 -8.64 -2.53 -8.54
N ASP A 132 -9.12 -1.70 -7.62
CA ASP A 132 -10.24 -1.99 -6.72
C ASP A 132 -11.02 -0.69 -6.51
N GLU A 133 -12.20 -0.57 -7.11
CA GLU A 133 -13.00 0.66 -7.04
C GLU A 133 -13.42 1.02 -5.61
N GLY A 134 -13.60 0.01 -4.75
CA GLY A 134 -13.95 0.21 -3.34
C GLY A 134 -12.82 0.83 -2.53
N GLN A 135 -11.59 0.81 -3.04
CA GLN A 135 -10.40 1.39 -2.39
C GLN A 135 -10.05 2.79 -2.88
N ARG A 136 -11.04 3.53 -3.38
CA ARG A 136 -10.89 4.97 -3.63
C ARG A 136 -10.89 5.74 -2.32
N LEU A 137 -9.95 6.65 -2.17
CA LEU A 137 -9.76 7.44 -0.96
C LEU A 137 -10.16 8.90 -1.14
N ASN A 138 -9.99 9.45 -2.34
CA ASN A 138 -10.20 10.86 -2.61
C ASN A 138 -11.24 11.06 -3.72
N THR A 139 -11.92 12.21 -3.71
CA THR A 139 -13.00 12.52 -4.66
C THR A 139 -12.49 12.70 -6.10
N ASP A 140 -11.21 13.06 -6.26
CA ASP A 140 -10.54 13.25 -7.54
C ASP A 140 -9.94 11.98 -8.16
N GLU A 141 -9.99 10.85 -7.43
CA GLU A 141 -9.63 9.54 -7.97
C GLU A 141 -10.73 9.06 -8.93
N GLY A 142 -10.40 8.89 -10.21
CA GLY A 142 -11.34 8.60 -11.30
C GLY A 142 -11.21 7.22 -11.92
N GLY A 143 -10.34 6.35 -11.40
CA GLY A 143 -10.09 5.03 -11.97
C GLY A 143 -11.22 4.03 -11.68
N THR A 144 -12.36 4.20 -12.36
CA THR A 144 -13.47 3.25 -12.35
C THR A 144 -13.46 2.39 -13.61
N ARG A 145 -14.05 1.19 -13.53
CA ARG A 145 -14.29 0.30 -14.66
C ARG A 145 -15.01 1.01 -15.78
N GLU A 146 -16.01 1.82 -15.46
CA GLU A 146 -16.71 2.64 -16.45
C GLU A 146 -15.77 3.64 -17.15
N ALA A 147 -14.96 4.37 -16.37
CA ALA A 147 -13.99 5.32 -16.92
C ALA A 147 -12.97 4.61 -17.82
N PHE A 148 -12.42 3.47 -17.38
CA PHE A 148 -11.49 2.67 -18.17
C PHE A 148 -12.13 2.20 -19.48
N LEU A 149 -13.33 1.63 -19.43
CA LEU A 149 -14.05 1.17 -20.62
C LEU A 149 -14.36 2.32 -21.58
N GLN A 150 -14.78 3.47 -21.06
CA GLN A 150 -15.09 4.65 -21.87
C GLN A 150 -13.83 5.17 -22.60
N HIS A 151 -12.70 5.27 -21.89
CA HIS A 151 -11.44 5.72 -22.49
C HIS A 151 -10.89 4.71 -23.50
N ALA A 152 -10.96 3.41 -23.22
CA ALA A 152 -10.54 2.39 -24.16
C ALA A 152 -11.36 2.40 -25.45
N ARG A 153 -12.69 2.57 -25.35
CA ARG A 153 -13.59 2.74 -26.51
C ARG A 153 -13.22 3.97 -27.33
N LYS A 154 -13.00 5.13 -26.69
CA LYS A 154 -12.57 6.37 -27.35
C LYS A 154 -11.23 6.22 -28.08
N LEU A 155 -10.35 5.35 -27.59
CA LEU A 155 -9.05 5.06 -28.18
C LEU A 155 -9.06 3.89 -29.17
N GLY A 156 -10.20 3.22 -29.35
CA GLY A 156 -10.31 2.04 -30.21
C GLY A 156 -9.47 0.84 -29.74
N LYS A 157 -9.17 0.74 -28.43
CA LYS A 157 -8.40 -0.38 -27.87
C LYS A 157 -9.32 -1.50 -27.39
N PRO A 158 -9.13 -2.77 -27.81
CA PRO A 158 -9.86 -3.90 -27.25
C PRO A 158 -9.59 -4.03 -25.75
N VAL A 159 -10.64 -4.37 -24.99
CA VAL A 159 -10.56 -4.53 -23.53
C VAL A 159 -10.80 -5.97 -23.14
N HIS A 160 -9.86 -6.54 -22.39
CA HIS A 160 -9.98 -7.85 -21.76
C HIS A 160 -10.19 -7.66 -20.25
N THR A 161 -11.30 -8.15 -19.71
CA THR A 161 -11.60 -8.02 -18.27
C THR A 161 -11.27 -9.31 -17.51
N HIS A 162 -10.71 -9.16 -16.32
CA HIS A 162 -10.25 -10.23 -15.45
C HIS A 162 -10.65 -9.94 -14.01
N TRP A 163 -10.87 -10.99 -13.23
CA TRP A 163 -11.25 -10.92 -11.83
C TRP A 163 -10.33 -11.80 -10.99
N LEU A 164 -9.88 -11.27 -9.84
CA LEU A 164 -9.16 -12.01 -8.80
C LEU A 164 -10.07 -12.16 -7.59
N SER A 165 -10.68 -13.34 -7.43
CA SER A 165 -11.70 -13.59 -6.41
C SER A 165 -11.12 -14.04 -5.06
N GLY A 166 -9.89 -14.56 -5.04
CA GLY A 166 -9.28 -15.06 -3.81
C GLY A 166 -8.69 -13.95 -2.92
N ALA A 167 -8.63 -14.21 -1.62
CA ALA A 167 -7.87 -13.43 -0.64
C ALA A 167 -6.69 -14.29 -0.16
N TYR A 168 -5.50 -14.03 -0.70
CA TYR A 168 -4.31 -14.88 -0.49
C TYR A 168 -3.33 -14.30 0.53
N ARG A 169 -3.50 -13.03 0.88
CA ARG A 169 -2.58 -12.30 1.76
C ARG A 169 -2.73 -12.66 3.24
N VAL A 170 -3.89 -13.18 3.63
CA VAL A 170 -4.23 -13.45 5.04
C VAL A 170 -4.60 -14.92 5.20
N LEU A 171 -3.93 -15.61 6.12
CA LEU A 171 -4.20 -17.01 6.45
C LEU A 171 -5.65 -17.23 6.91
N GLY A 172 -6.24 -16.22 7.57
CA GLY A 172 -7.61 -16.27 8.09
C GLY A 172 -8.70 -16.03 7.04
N GLY A 173 -8.32 -15.78 5.79
CA GLY A 173 -9.24 -15.59 4.65
C GLY A 173 -10.41 -14.65 4.96
N ALA A 174 -11.62 -15.11 4.64
CA ALA A 174 -12.86 -14.36 4.84
C ALA A 174 -13.15 -14.01 6.31
N ARG A 175 -12.75 -14.87 7.27
CA ARG A 175 -13.00 -14.62 8.70
C ARG A 175 -12.19 -13.44 9.22
N TYR A 176 -10.91 -13.35 8.83
CA TYR A 176 -10.09 -12.18 9.14
C TYR A 176 -10.69 -10.91 8.55
N HIS A 177 -11.11 -10.97 7.29
CA HIS A 177 -11.72 -9.81 6.63
C HIS A 177 -13.00 -9.36 7.35
N GLN A 178 -13.92 -10.28 7.64
CA GLN A 178 -15.15 -10.00 8.39
C GLN A 178 -14.87 -9.43 9.78
N PHE A 179 -13.85 -9.94 10.48
CA PHE A 179 -13.42 -9.39 11.76
C PHE A 179 -13.03 -7.92 11.64
N VAL A 180 -12.20 -7.56 10.65
CA VAL A 180 -11.78 -6.17 10.44
C VAL A 180 -12.99 -5.28 10.09
N GLU A 181 -13.86 -5.75 9.20
CA GLU A 181 -15.08 -5.01 8.83
C GLU A 181 -15.98 -4.77 10.05
N GLN A 182 -16.24 -5.81 10.87
CA GLN A 182 -17.05 -5.68 12.08
C GLN A 182 -16.40 -4.74 13.09
N LEU A 183 -15.08 -4.84 13.29
CA LEU A 183 -14.34 -3.96 14.20
C LEU A 183 -14.47 -2.48 13.81
N LEU A 184 -14.49 -2.18 12.52
CA LEU A 184 -14.55 -0.79 12.04
C LEU A 184 -15.98 -0.25 11.89
N HIS A 185 -16.95 -1.11 11.54
CA HIS A 185 -18.34 -0.69 11.34
C HIS A 185 -19.20 -0.71 12.61
N ASP A 186 -19.03 -1.73 13.46
CA ASP A 186 -19.77 -1.86 14.72
C ASP A 186 -18.83 -2.34 15.84
N PRO A 187 -17.91 -1.46 16.28
CA PRO A 187 -16.91 -1.80 17.28
C PRO A 187 -17.52 -2.28 18.61
N CYS A 188 -18.73 -1.81 18.95
CA CYS A 188 -19.43 -2.17 20.17
C CYS A 188 -19.97 -3.62 20.15
N ALA A 189 -20.23 -4.18 18.98
CA ALA A 189 -20.68 -5.57 18.84
C ALA A 189 -19.54 -6.60 19.05
N MET A 190 -18.29 -6.15 19.01
CA MET A 190 -17.11 -7.00 19.16
C MET A 190 -16.73 -7.23 20.63
N ASN A 191 -17.35 -8.23 21.26
CA ASN A 191 -16.93 -8.68 22.61
C ASN A 191 -15.54 -9.34 22.55
N ASN A 192 -14.61 -8.88 23.39
CA ASN A 192 -13.26 -9.46 23.59
C ASN A 192 -12.38 -9.65 22.33
N GLY A 193 -12.61 -8.88 21.26
CA GLY A 193 -11.74 -8.90 20.08
C GLY A 193 -11.87 -10.14 19.18
N GLY A 194 -12.88 -10.99 19.38
CA GLY A 194 -13.20 -12.13 18.51
C GLY A 194 -12.14 -13.25 18.46
N GLU A 195 -12.55 -14.45 18.05
CA GLU A 195 -11.58 -15.51 17.70
C GLU A 195 -11.12 -15.33 16.25
N LEU A 196 -9.82 -15.13 16.06
CA LEU A 196 -9.17 -15.13 14.75
C LEU A 196 -8.33 -16.41 14.61
N PRO A 197 -8.86 -17.46 13.96
CA PRO A 197 -8.10 -18.68 13.73
C PRO A 197 -6.79 -18.34 13.00
N HIS A 198 -5.69 -18.96 13.42
CA HIS A 198 -4.33 -18.74 12.88
C HIS A 198 -3.69 -17.38 13.21
N TYR A 199 -4.33 -16.54 14.03
CA TYR A 199 -3.75 -15.29 14.51
C TYR A 199 -3.67 -15.23 16.04
N GLU A 200 -2.60 -14.62 16.54
CA GLU A 200 -2.51 -14.16 17.92
C GLU A 200 -2.99 -12.70 17.95
N PHE A 201 -4.19 -12.45 18.48
CA PHE A 201 -4.72 -11.10 18.69
C PHE A 201 -4.69 -10.75 20.18
N ARG A 202 -4.02 -9.64 20.52
CA ARG A 202 -3.86 -9.19 21.90
C ARG A 202 -4.04 -7.69 22.00
N VAL A 203 -4.77 -7.26 23.02
CA VAL A 203 -4.93 -5.86 23.39
C VAL A 203 -4.09 -5.61 24.64
N PHE A 204 -3.30 -4.54 24.62
CA PHE A 204 -2.45 -4.15 25.74
C PHE A 204 -2.95 -2.82 26.32
N SER A 205 -3.01 -2.73 27.65
CA SER A 205 -3.26 -1.46 28.36
C SER A 205 -2.00 -0.60 28.45
N ASP A 206 -0.82 -1.19 28.27
CA ASP A 206 0.46 -0.51 28.34
C ASP A 206 1.32 -0.75 27.09
N ILE A 207 1.86 0.33 26.54
CA ILE A 207 2.66 0.27 25.31
C ILE A 207 4.03 -0.40 25.52
N GLU A 208 4.62 -0.33 26.71
CA GLU A 208 5.89 -0.99 27.02
C GLU A 208 5.72 -2.50 27.06
N GLU A 209 4.58 -2.98 27.57
CA GLU A 209 4.22 -4.42 27.53
C GLU A 209 4.05 -4.92 26.09
N MET A 210 3.37 -4.14 25.23
CA MET A 210 3.24 -4.48 23.81
C MET A 210 4.62 -4.53 23.13
N ILE A 211 5.48 -3.54 23.36
CA ILE A 211 6.84 -3.51 22.81
C ILE A 211 7.65 -4.70 23.33
N HIS A 212 7.56 -5.03 24.61
CA HIS A 212 8.25 -6.19 25.19
C HIS A 212 7.78 -7.50 24.55
N ALA A 213 6.47 -7.68 24.36
CA ALA A 213 5.92 -8.85 23.68
C ALA A 213 6.42 -8.95 22.22
N LEU A 214 6.46 -7.84 21.48
CA LEU A 214 7.02 -7.81 20.12
C LEU A 214 8.52 -8.11 20.09
N ARG A 215 9.30 -7.62 21.06
CA ARG A 215 10.73 -7.96 21.17
C ARG A 215 10.94 -9.45 21.39
N ALA A 216 10.11 -10.09 22.21
CA ALA A 216 10.17 -11.54 22.42
C ALA A 216 9.94 -12.30 21.10
N LYS A 217 8.90 -11.93 20.33
CA LYS A 217 8.66 -12.50 18.99
C LYS A 217 9.82 -12.24 18.02
N GLY A 218 10.38 -11.03 18.04
CA GLY A 218 11.57 -10.70 17.24
C GLY A 218 12.79 -11.55 17.59
N ALA A 219 13.00 -11.85 18.88
CA ALA A 219 14.08 -12.71 19.36
C ALA A 219 13.89 -14.19 18.97
N GLU A 220 12.65 -14.63 18.74
CA GLU A 220 12.30 -15.93 18.17
C GLU A 220 12.56 -16.02 16.65
N GLY A 221 13.01 -14.92 16.02
CA GLY A 221 13.33 -14.86 14.60
C GLY A 221 12.19 -14.34 13.72
N HIS A 222 11.07 -13.94 14.31
CA HIS A 222 9.97 -13.33 13.57
C HIS A 222 10.29 -11.91 13.09
N HIS A 223 9.78 -11.54 11.92
CA HIS A 223 9.77 -10.15 11.46
C HIS A 223 8.69 -9.40 12.22
N VAL A 224 9.09 -8.37 12.97
CA VAL A 224 8.16 -7.58 13.79
C VAL A 224 8.18 -6.11 13.39
N ALA A 225 7.04 -5.43 13.47
CA ALA A 225 6.95 -4.01 13.10
C ALA A 225 5.98 -3.25 13.99
N LEU A 226 6.23 -1.95 14.15
CA LEU A 226 5.25 -1.01 14.68
C LEU A 226 4.60 -0.24 13.54
N VAL A 227 3.28 -0.14 13.60
CA VAL A 227 2.48 0.73 12.73
C VAL A 227 1.59 1.62 13.59
N ALA A 228 1.32 2.82 13.10
CA ALA A 228 0.45 3.74 13.81
C ALA A 228 -0.46 4.52 12.87
N ALA A 229 -1.65 4.88 13.36
CA ALA A 229 -2.48 5.89 12.71
C ALA A 229 -1.72 7.21 12.65
N PHE A 230 -1.90 7.96 11.56
CA PHE A 230 -1.17 9.21 11.30
C PHE A 230 -1.74 10.37 12.13
N THR A 231 -1.61 10.24 13.43
CA THR A 231 -2.14 11.13 14.46
C THR A 231 -1.03 11.53 15.42
N GLU A 232 -1.33 12.47 16.33
CA GLU A 232 -0.47 12.94 17.42
C GLU A 232 0.78 13.73 17.04
N SER A 233 1.34 13.50 15.85
CA SER A 233 2.52 14.19 15.37
C SER A 233 2.50 14.25 13.84
N PRO A 234 2.70 15.44 13.24
CA PRO A 234 2.52 15.64 11.80
C PRO A 234 3.62 15.00 10.93
N GLY A 235 4.75 14.61 11.55
CA GLY A 235 5.97 14.31 10.80
C GLY A 235 6.61 15.56 10.20
N ASP A 236 7.93 15.53 10.01
CA ASP A 236 8.68 16.57 9.32
C ASP A 236 9.14 16.10 7.93
N ARG A 237 8.49 16.61 6.88
CA ARG A 237 8.85 16.27 5.49
C ARG A 237 10.14 16.96 5.01
N LYS A 238 10.58 18.02 5.68
CA LYS A 238 11.81 18.76 5.35
C LYS A 238 13.00 18.12 6.06
N ASN A 239 12.87 17.87 7.37
CA ASN A 239 13.90 17.24 8.20
C ASN A 239 13.51 15.81 8.56
N LYS A 240 13.38 14.96 7.54
CA LYS A 240 12.85 13.59 7.63
C LYS A 240 13.55 12.72 8.69
N LEU A 241 14.85 12.89 8.88
CA LEU A 241 15.66 12.07 9.79
C LEU A 241 15.92 12.73 11.15
N ALA A 242 15.39 13.93 11.39
CA ALA A 242 15.65 14.64 12.64
C ALA A 242 14.97 13.94 13.82
N ARG A 243 15.71 13.73 14.92
CA ARG A 243 15.14 13.31 16.22
C ARG A 243 14.48 14.49 16.92
N SER A 244 13.39 14.97 16.36
CA SER A 244 12.63 16.14 16.85
C SER A 244 11.26 15.73 17.37
N LYS A 245 10.61 16.61 18.14
CA LYS A 245 9.21 16.42 18.57
C LYS A 245 8.23 16.27 17.40
N TRP A 246 8.57 16.79 16.22
CA TRP A 246 7.73 16.71 15.02
C TRP A 246 7.79 15.35 14.33
N ASN A 247 8.87 14.60 14.51
CA ASN A 247 8.99 13.22 14.03
C ASN A 247 8.71 12.18 15.11
N LEU A 248 8.66 12.59 16.38
CA LEU A 248 8.31 11.71 17.50
C LEU A 248 6.82 11.35 17.41
N ARG A 249 6.50 10.05 17.39
CA ARG A 249 5.12 9.55 17.35
C ARG A 249 4.69 8.91 18.67
N ILE A 250 5.62 8.28 19.37
CA ILE A 250 5.39 7.65 20.68
C ILE A 250 6.51 8.12 21.59
N GLY A 251 6.13 8.70 22.71
CA GLY A 251 7.03 9.39 23.63
C GLY A 251 6.44 10.73 24.06
N TYR A 252 7.21 11.51 24.79
CA TYR A 252 6.78 12.81 25.29
C TYR A 252 7.89 13.87 25.14
N PRO A 253 7.57 15.16 24.88
CA PRO A 253 6.24 15.70 24.58
C PRO A 253 5.84 15.51 23.11
N LEU A 254 4.54 15.28 22.86
CA LEU A 254 3.96 15.22 21.52
C LEU A 254 3.33 16.56 21.11
N PRO A 255 3.41 16.97 19.84
CA PRO A 255 2.82 18.22 19.36
C PRO A 255 1.31 18.36 19.60
N SER A 256 0.59 17.25 19.64
CA SER A 256 -0.85 17.20 19.86
C SER A 256 -1.29 17.33 21.32
N GLY A 257 -0.36 17.45 22.27
CA GLY A 257 -0.64 17.43 23.71
C GLY A 257 -1.08 16.06 24.25
N PHE A 258 -0.80 14.97 23.51
CA PHE A 258 -1.08 13.63 24.01
C PHE A 258 -0.01 13.19 25.01
N ASP A 259 -0.39 13.22 26.29
CA ASP A 259 0.57 13.08 27.39
C ASP A 259 0.60 11.68 28.02
N HIS A 260 -0.04 10.69 27.38
CA HIS A 260 -0.12 9.32 27.88
C HIS A 260 1.26 8.63 28.02
N TYR A 261 2.29 9.19 27.38
CA TYR A 261 3.68 8.70 27.45
C TYR A 261 4.58 9.56 28.36
N ARG A 262 4.02 10.51 29.12
CA ARG A 262 4.78 11.50 29.92
C ARG A 262 5.77 10.85 30.89
N ASP A 263 5.35 9.77 31.53
CA ASP A 263 6.13 9.07 32.56
C ASP A 263 6.89 7.85 32.00
N LYS A 264 6.99 7.74 30.67
CA LYS A 264 7.63 6.61 29.97
C LYS A 264 8.90 7.07 29.26
N ASP A 265 9.98 6.29 29.35
CA ASP A 265 11.21 6.53 28.58
C ASP A 265 11.12 5.91 27.17
N LEU A 266 10.16 6.40 26.38
CA LEU A 266 9.92 5.93 25.02
C LEU A 266 10.21 7.02 23.99
N LYS A 267 10.95 6.65 22.95
CA LYS A 267 11.23 7.51 21.78
C LYS A 267 11.12 6.70 20.49
N ILE A 268 9.92 6.67 19.92
CA ILE A 268 9.68 5.99 18.64
C ILE A 268 9.25 7.04 17.61
N TYR A 269 9.97 7.04 16.49
CA TYR A 269 9.85 8.07 15.47
C TYR A 269 9.10 7.56 14.24
N TRP A 270 8.52 8.48 13.48
CA TRP A 270 7.95 8.17 12.18
C TRP A 270 9.02 7.74 11.16
N LEU A 271 8.65 6.84 10.25
CA LEU A 271 9.37 6.63 8.99
C LEU A 271 9.02 7.73 7.98
N MET A 272 9.90 8.70 7.81
CA MET A 272 9.66 9.89 6.97
C MET A 272 10.48 9.89 5.67
N ASP A 273 11.57 9.14 5.59
CA ASP A 273 12.40 9.00 4.39
C ASP A 273 11.99 7.75 3.58
N GLU A 274 11.19 7.98 2.53
CA GLU A 274 10.65 6.95 1.65
C GLU A 274 11.72 6.12 0.94
N LYS A 275 12.92 6.67 0.72
CA LYS A 275 13.99 6.03 -0.06
C LYS A 275 14.94 5.23 0.82
N ARG A 276 15.29 5.75 2.00
CA ARG A 276 16.28 5.12 2.88
C ARG A 276 15.64 4.27 3.97
N GLN A 277 14.62 4.79 4.66
CA GLN A 277 14.08 4.13 5.84
C GLN A 277 13.16 2.96 5.49
N TYR A 278 12.31 3.07 4.47
CA TYR A 278 11.33 2.02 4.15
C TYR A 278 11.96 0.70 3.65
N PRO A 279 12.95 0.73 2.73
CA PRO A 279 13.62 -0.51 2.35
C PRO A 279 14.39 -1.16 3.51
N ALA A 280 15.00 -0.36 4.39
CA ALA A 280 15.65 -0.88 5.58
C ALA A 280 14.64 -1.49 6.56
N PHE A 281 13.55 -0.76 6.83
CA PHE A 281 12.52 -1.16 7.78
C PHE A 281 11.81 -2.44 7.35
N TRP A 282 11.27 -2.51 6.13
CA TRP A 282 10.42 -3.61 5.70
C TRP A 282 11.16 -4.78 5.06
N TYR A 283 12.18 -4.51 4.23
CA TYR A 283 12.88 -5.57 3.50
C TYR A 283 14.09 -6.10 4.27
N GLN A 284 14.88 -5.20 4.88
CA GLN A 284 16.05 -5.59 5.67
C GLN A 284 15.71 -5.84 7.16
N LYS A 285 14.43 -5.81 7.52
CA LYS A 285 13.92 -6.09 8.86
C LYS A 285 14.47 -5.18 9.97
N ALA A 286 14.89 -3.95 9.65
CA ALA A 286 15.26 -2.96 10.67
C ALA A 286 14.05 -2.53 11.53
N SER A 287 12.83 -2.88 11.11
CA SER A 287 11.61 -2.83 11.92
C SER A 287 11.74 -3.56 13.25
N ASN A 288 12.53 -4.63 13.32
CA ASN A 288 12.76 -5.42 14.55
C ASN A 288 13.40 -4.61 15.69
N ASP A 289 14.03 -3.48 15.38
CA ASP A 289 14.60 -2.58 16.41
C ASP A 289 13.50 -1.87 17.23
N LEU A 290 12.27 -1.80 16.71
CA LEU A 290 11.12 -1.13 17.31
C LEU A 290 11.37 0.32 17.73
N THR A 291 12.30 1.00 17.05
CA THR A 291 12.64 2.42 17.27
C THR A 291 11.87 3.36 16.35
N HIS A 292 11.21 2.82 15.34
CA HIS A 292 10.41 3.56 14.38
C HIS A 292 9.07 2.87 14.14
N CYS A 293 8.10 3.64 13.65
CA CYS A 293 6.82 3.11 13.22
C CYS A 293 6.45 3.61 11.82
N ALA A 294 5.78 2.75 11.07
CA ALA A 294 5.20 3.11 9.78
C ALA A 294 3.79 3.67 9.98
N SER A 295 3.38 4.61 9.13
CA SER A 295 1.98 5.05 9.11
C SER A 295 1.09 4.09 8.33
N ILE A 296 -0.22 4.34 8.28
CA ILE A 296 -1.16 3.63 7.40
C ILE A 296 -0.73 3.66 5.91
N TYR A 297 -0.18 4.78 5.45
CA TYR A 297 0.40 4.90 4.10
C TYR A 297 1.78 4.22 4.00
N GLY A 298 2.41 4.06 5.17
CA GLY A 298 3.72 3.49 5.38
C GLY A 298 3.79 1.98 5.30
N CYS A 299 2.73 1.30 5.74
CA CYS A 299 2.63 -0.15 5.77
C CYS A 299 1.88 -0.74 4.56
N GLN A 300 1.20 0.09 3.75
CA GLN A 300 0.48 -0.39 2.56
C GLN A 300 1.42 -1.11 1.58
N GLY A 301 1.16 -2.40 1.38
CA GLY A 301 1.95 -3.27 0.49
C GLY A 301 3.10 -4.01 1.16
N PHE A 302 3.26 -3.87 2.48
CA PHE A 302 4.28 -4.57 3.27
C PHE A 302 3.68 -5.55 4.28
N GLU A 303 4.50 -6.44 4.80
CA GLU A 303 4.11 -7.54 5.69
C GLU A 303 5.16 -7.75 6.79
N ALA A 304 4.69 -8.19 7.95
CA ALA A 304 5.49 -8.65 9.07
C ALA A 304 4.71 -9.78 9.77
N ASP A 305 5.42 -10.67 10.46
CA ASP A 305 4.83 -11.81 11.15
C ASP A 305 4.03 -11.36 12.37
N TYR A 306 4.53 -10.35 13.09
CA TYR A 306 3.83 -9.69 14.20
C TYR A 306 3.86 -8.16 14.06
N VAL A 307 2.72 -7.52 14.29
CA VAL A 307 2.58 -6.07 14.15
C VAL A 307 1.97 -5.48 15.41
N GLY A 308 2.65 -4.49 16.00
CA GLY A 308 2.03 -3.60 16.99
C GLY A 308 1.29 -2.47 16.29
N VAL A 309 -0.02 -2.40 16.50
CA VAL A 309 -0.89 -1.38 15.89
C VAL A 309 -1.24 -0.33 16.95
N ILE A 310 -0.93 0.93 16.66
CA ILE A 310 -1.16 2.06 17.59
C ILE A 310 -2.11 3.06 16.95
N TRP A 311 -3.33 3.15 17.47
CA TRP A 311 -4.35 4.03 16.89
C TRP A 311 -4.29 5.47 17.42
N GLY A 312 -3.98 5.66 18.71
CA GLY A 312 -4.05 6.97 19.36
C GLY A 312 -5.44 7.24 19.93
N ARG A 313 -5.94 8.47 19.78
CA ARG A 313 -7.19 8.92 20.42
C ARG A 313 -8.47 8.67 19.63
N ASP A 314 -8.38 8.20 18.38
CA ASP A 314 -9.54 8.11 17.48
C ASP A 314 -10.32 6.80 17.65
N PHE A 315 -9.65 5.72 18.04
CA PHE A 315 -10.26 4.40 18.23
C PHE A 315 -9.62 3.75 19.45
N VAL A 316 -10.43 3.47 20.47
CA VAL A 316 -9.94 3.12 21.81
C VAL A 316 -10.69 1.92 22.37
N TRP A 317 -10.00 1.13 23.19
CA TRP A 317 -10.61 0.07 23.99
C TRP A 317 -10.89 0.58 25.40
N ARG A 318 -12.15 0.58 25.82
CA ARG A 318 -12.59 1.06 27.15
C ARG A 318 -13.63 0.11 27.72
N ASN A 319 -13.51 -0.23 29.00
CA ASN A 319 -14.48 -1.05 29.72
C ASN A 319 -14.83 -2.37 29.00
N GLY A 320 -13.87 -2.99 28.30
CA GLY A 320 -14.07 -4.25 27.60
C GLY A 320 -14.71 -4.14 26.20
N GLN A 321 -14.78 -2.92 25.63
CA GLN A 321 -15.38 -2.68 24.32
C GLN A 321 -14.56 -1.70 23.48
N TRP A 322 -14.60 -1.85 22.15
CA TRP A 322 -14.05 -0.87 21.22
C TRP A 322 -15.03 0.29 21.06
N THR A 323 -14.52 1.52 21.08
CA THR A 323 -15.32 2.74 20.89
C THR A 323 -14.54 3.76 20.07
N LEU A 324 -15.26 4.58 19.29
CA LEU A 324 -14.69 5.79 18.71
C LEU A 324 -14.30 6.75 19.84
N GLY A 325 -13.11 7.32 19.72
CA GLY A 325 -12.63 8.29 20.69
C GLY A 325 -13.09 9.72 20.39
N PRO A 326 -12.87 10.65 21.34
CA PRO A 326 -13.52 11.95 21.34
C PRO A 326 -13.01 12.90 20.25
N ASN A 327 -11.92 12.57 19.56
CA ASN A 327 -11.23 13.46 18.63
C ASN A 327 -10.89 12.75 17.32
N CYS A 328 -11.89 12.15 16.67
CA CYS A 328 -11.77 11.50 15.36
C CYS A 328 -11.54 12.55 14.25
N GLU A 329 -10.32 13.06 14.12
CA GLU A 329 -10.00 14.10 13.13
C GLU A 329 -8.88 13.65 12.19
N ASP A 330 -9.20 13.50 10.90
CA ASP A 330 -8.17 13.46 9.86
C ASP A 330 -7.79 14.90 9.48
N THR A 331 -6.55 15.28 9.82
CA THR A 331 -5.97 16.59 9.47
C THR A 331 -5.31 16.61 8.08
N ILE A 332 -5.30 15.47 7.37
CA ILE A 332 -4.56 15.27 6.11
C ILE A 332 -5.50 15.14 4.91
N GLY A 333 -6.69 14.57 5.09
CA GLY A 333 -7.73 14.59 4.05
C GLY A 333 -7.97 16.01 3.55
N ARG A 334 -7.95 16.20 2.23
CA ARG A 334 -8.42 17.43 1.57
C ARG A 334 -9.50 17.05 0.55
N PRO A 335 -10.79 17.40 0.78
CA PRO A 335 -11.29 18.08 1.97
C PRO A 335 -11.16 17.20 3.22
N SER A 336 -11.17 17.82 4.41
CA SER A 336 -11.14 17.04 5.65
C SER A 336 -12.41 16.18 5.70
N LEU A 337 -12.37 15.00 6.31
CA LEU A 337 -13.59 14.21 6.56
C LEU A 337 -14.68 15.03 7.28
N LYS A 338 -14.30 16.11 7.98
CA LYS A 338 -15.20 17.11 8.56
C LYS A 338 -16.08 17.86 7.55
N ASP A 339 -15.65 17.98 6.31
CA ASP A 339 -16.38 18.71 5.26
C ASP A 339 -17.28 17.76 4.44
N LEU A 340 -17.24 16.45 4.73
CA LEU A 340 -18.00 15.41 4.02
C LEU A 340 -19.25 14.93 4.80
N PHE A 341 -19.45 15.39 6.04
CA PHE A 341 -20.59 15.04 6.90
C PHE A 341 -21.33 16.27 7.42
#